data_AF-A0A9W8VZZ3-F1
#
_entry.id   AF-A0A9W8VZZ3-F1
#
_cell.length_a   1.000
_cell.length_b   1.000
_cell.length_c   1.000
_cell.angle_alpha   90.00
_cell.angle_beta   90.00
_cell.angle_gamma   90.00
#
_symmetry.space_group_name_H-M   'P 1'
#
loop_
_entity.id
_entity.type
_entity.pdbx_description
1 polymer ?
#
loop_
_entity_poly.entity_id
_entity_poly.type
_entity_poly.pdbx_seq_one_letter_code
_entity_poly.pdbx_strand_id
1 'polypeptide(L)'
;MARRKVLMLTNSELGQSNIFIATAHALLERDPNFELHIASFPQLEKTLSLALAKDGQQPPIGFHSFPGRTMFECLNSSQDSSNHMFSLSLLKSGLWNAPQAIRFITTGAFLCWTPEEFAAIFNETCVLIETLKPDMVLVDSIFSPGITAGKHMKSHVSKAFTLTILSPNSMKDYVHHLEPRGAPFWKWAAVGSGIPMPVPWYYVPLNIYLLFRLIVIMAADNHKPTMTTKVRELTNIPKLEIIENLSMFHTGLDGIDRVLIRPVLRSTFPA
;
A
#
# COMPACT_ATOMS: atom_id res chain seq x y z
N MET A 1 -29.07 8.54 -14.48
CA MET A 1 -28.42 7.62 -13.52
C MET A 1 -27.47 8.43 -12.65
N ALA A 2 -27.32 8.11 -11.37
CA ALA A 2 -26.35 8.79 -10.52
C ALA A 2 -24.92 8.53 -11.04
N ARG A 3 -24.10 9.58 -11.08
CA ARG A 3 -22.69 9.54 -11.50
C ARG A 3 -21.91 8.66 -10.50
N ARG A 4 -21.22 7.64 -11.00
CA ARG A 4 -20.42 6.75 -10.15
C ARG A 4 -19.21 7.51 -9.64
N LYS A 5 -18.96 7.43 -8.34
CA LYS A 5 -17.87 8.15 -7.68
C LYS A 5 -16.78 7.20 -7.22
N VAL A 6 -15.55 7.50 -7.60
CA VAL A 6 -14.36 6.73 -7.26
C VAL A 6 -13.40 7.62 -6.48
N LEU A 7 -12.96 7.14 -5.31
CA LEU A 7 -11.91 7.78 -4.52
C LEU A 7 -10.65 6.92 -4.60
N MET A 8 -9.55 7.50 -5.08
CA MET A 8 -8.24 6.86 -5.11
C MET A 8 -7.36 7.42 -4.00
N LEU A 9 -6.74 6.56 -3.19
CA LEU A 9 -5.83 6.91 -2.11
C LEU A 9 -4.44 6.36 -2.46
N THR A 10 -3.46 7.23 -2.64
CA THR A 10 -2.11 6.83 -3.06
C THR A 10 -1.03 7.66 -2.37
N ASN A 11 0.15 7.06 -2.24
CA ASN A 11 1.39 7.78 -2.02
C ASN A 11 1.72 8.71 -3.20
N SER A 12 2.59 9.72 -3.00
CA SER A 12 3.00 10.66 -4.05
C SER A 12 4.11 10.11 -4.97
N GLU A 13 4.87 9.15 -4.48
CA GLU A 13 6.02 8.55 -5.14
C GLU A 13 5.59 7.86 -6.43
N LEU A 14 6.23 8.19 -7.56
CA LEU A 14 5.84 7.67 -8.87
C LEU A 14 5.93 6.14 -8.98
N GLY A 15 6.78 5.50 -8.17
CA GLY A 15 6.83 4.04 -8.07
C GLY A 15 5.50 3.43 -7.60
N GLN A 16 4.69 4.20 -6.87
CA GLN A 16 3.35 3.82 -6.43
C GLN A 16 2.24 4.55 -7.21
N SER A 17 2.31 5.87 -7.34
CA SER A 17 1.23 6.69 -7.91
C SER A 17 1.03 6.52 -9.41
N ASN A 18 2.04 6.07 -10.16
CA ASN A 18 1.94 6.00 -11.61
C ASN A 18 0.82 5.05 -12.09
N ILE A 19 0.57 3.94 -11.37
CA ILE A 19 -0.54 3.04 -11.71
C ILE A 19 -1.90 3.70 -11.45
N PHE A 20 -2.01 4.57 -10.44
CA PHE A 20 -3.22 5.33 -10.16
C PHE A 20 -3.47 6.39 -11.23
N ILE A 21 -2.43 7.11 -11.67
CA ILE A 21 -2.53 8.06 -12.79
C ILE A 21 -2.96 7.34 -14.07
N ALA A 22 -2.33 6.21 -14.40
CA ALA A 22 -2.70 5.43 -15.58
C ALA A 22 -4.15 4.89 -15.49
N THR A 23 -4.58 4.45 -14.31
CA THR A 23 -5.95 3.99 -14.07
C THR A 23 -6.95 5.15 -14.19
N ALA A 24 -6.61 6.32 -13.63
CA ALA A 24 -7.41 7.54 -13.75
C ALA A 24 -7.61 7.92 -15.23
N HIS A 25 -6.52 7.95 -16.01
CA HIS A 25 -6.57 8.22 -17.44
C HIS A 25 -7.50 7.24 -18.17
N ALA A 26 -7.30 5.93 -17.95
CA ALA A 26 -8.10 4.89 -18.61
C ALA A 26 -9.59 4.93 -18.23
N LEU A 27 -9.91 5.30 -16.98
CA LEU A 27 -11.30 5.47 -16.53
C LEU A 27 -11.97 6.67 -17.19
N LEU A 28 -11.28 7.82 -17.23
CA LEU A 28 -11.78 9.04 -17.85
C LEU A 28 -12.01 8.88 -19.37
N GLU A 29 -11.19 8.06 -20.04
CA GLU A 29 -11.39 7.74 -21.46
C GLU A 29 -12.56 6.81 -21.73
N ARG A 30 -12.81 5.87 -20.81
CA ARG A 30 -13.81 4.83 -21.02
C ARG A 30 -15.23 5.32 -20.74
N ASP A 31 -15.41 6.15 -19.71
CA ASP A 31 -16.72 6.66 -19.35
C ASP A 31 -16.61 8.08 -18.76
N PRO A 32 -17.05 9.10 -19.51
CA PRO A 32 -16.98 10.49 -19.07
C PRO A 32 -17.95 10.81 -17.91
N ASN A 33 -18.88 9.90 -17.57
CA ASN A 33 -19.84 10.08 -16.49
C ASN A 33 -19.34 9.57 -15.12
N PHE A 34 -18.03 9.37 -14.92
CA PHE A 34 -17.44 9.06 -13.60
C PHE A 34 -16.94 10.31 -12.89
N GLU A 35 -17.22 10.45 -11.59
CA GLU A 35 -16.63 11.47 -10.73
C GLU A 35 -15.41 10.87 -10.03
N LEU A 36 -14.23 11.35 -10.38
CA LEU A 36 -12.97 10.82 -9.90
C LEU A 36 -12.35 11.76 -8.89
N HIS A 37 -12.05 11.25 -7.71
CA HIS A 37 -11.29 11.93 -6.69
C HIS A 37 -9.99 11.19 -6.42
N ILE A 38 -8.91 11.95 -6.24
CA ILE A 38 -7.59 11.41 -5.91
C ILE A 38 -7.11 12.13 -4.66
N ALA A 39 -6.84 11.37 -3.61
CA ALA A 39 -6.24 11.86 -2.38
C ALA A 39 -4.78 11.38 -2.28
N SER A 40 -3.85 12.31 -2.12
CA SER A 40 -2.40 12.08 -2.07
C SER A 40 -1.70 13.28 -1.42
N PHE A 41 -0.38 13.24 -1.27
CA PHE A 41 0.42 14.39 -0.84
C PHE A 41 0.53 15.48 -1.93
N PRO A 42 0.70 16.76 -1.57
CA PRO A 42 0.62 17.91 -2.49
C PRO A 42 1.49 17.81 -3.74
N GLN A 43 2.67 17.18 -3.62
CA GLN A 43 3.66 17.07 -4.70
C GLN A 43 3.12 16.29 -5.91
N LEU A 44 2.11 15.43 -5.73
CA LEU A 44 1.53 14.66 -6.82
C LEU A 44 0.62 15.51 -7.72
N GLU A 45 0.00 16.56 -7.20
CA GLU A 45 -1.06 17.34 -7.87
C GLU A 45 -0.62 17.88 -9.24
N LYS A 46 0.57 18.46 -9.29
CA LYS A 46 1.15 19.00 -10.53
C LYS A 46 1.36 17.91 -11.57
N THR A 47 1.95 16.78 -11.16
CA THR A 47 2.22 15.65 -12.06
C THR A 47 0.93 15.06 -12.60
N LEU A 48 -0.06 14.90 -11.73
CA LEU A 48 -1.39 14.41 -12.06
C LEU A 48 -2.10 15.33 -13.07
N SER A 49 -2.06 16.65 -12.84
CA SER A 49 -2.66 17.64 -13.73
C SER A 49 -2.02 17.60 -15.12
N LEU A 50 -0.69 17.49 -15.21
CA LEU A 50 0.02 17.39 -16.47
C LEU A 50 -0.26 16.08 -17.21
N ALA A 51 -0.32 14.96 -16.47
CA ALA A 51 -0.51 13.63 -17.06
C ALA A 51 -1.94 13.39 -17.56
N LEU A 52 -2.94 14.06 -16.97
CA LEU A 52 -4.35 13.91 -17.32
C LEU A 52 -4.93 15.07 -18.14
N ALA A 53 -4.15 16.13 -18.40
CA ALA A 53 -4.58 17.23 -19.24
C ALA A 53 -4.88 16.73 -20.67
N LYS A 54 -6.07 17.08 -21.17
CA LYS A 54 -6.45 16.87 -22.57
C LYS A 54 -6.70 18.23 -23.22
N ASP A 55 -6.06 18.47 -24.37
CA ASP A 55 -6.24 19.67 -25.20
C ASP A 55 -6.15 21.01 -24.44
N GLY A 56 -5.27 21.08 -23.43
CA GLY A 56 -5.07 22.27 -22.59
C GLY A 56 -6.15 22.52 -21.54
N GLN A 57 -7.10 21.59 -21.36
CA GLN A 57 -8.12 21.66 -20.32
C GLN A 57 -7.66 20.94 -19.05
N GLN A 58 -8.08 21.47 -17.89
CA GLN A 58 -7.85 20.80 -16.62
C GLN A 58 -8.65 19.49 -16.57
N PRO A 59 -8.04 18.40 -16.08
CA PRO A 59 -8.74 17.13 -15.92
C PRO A 59 -9.91 17.29 -14.94
N PRO A 60 -11.07 16.66 -15.19
CA PRO A 60 -12.26 16.76 -14.33
C PRO A 60 -12.12 15.87 -13.07
N ILE A 61 -11.06 16.09 -12.29
CA ILE A 61 -10.72 15.34 -11.09
C ILE A 61 -10.76 16.24 -9.85
N GLY A 62 -11.22 15.69 -8.73
CA GLY A 62 -11.08 16.35 -7.43
C GLY A 62 -9.82 15.88 -6.73
N PHE A 63 -8.80 16.73 -6.62
CA PHE A 63 -7.59 16.43 -5.86
C PHE A 63 -7.78 16.81 -4.38
N HIS A 64 -7.38 15.93 -3.47
CA HIS A 64 -7.43 16.14 -2.02
C HIS A 64 -6.03 15.91 -1.44
N SER A 65 -5.52 16.88 -0.69
CA SER A 65 -4.17 16.79 -0.16
C SER A 65 -4.14 16.18 1.24
N PHE A 66 -3.30 15.18 1.45
CA PHE A 66 -3.01 14.67 2.78
C PHE A 66 -2.01 15.56 3.54
N PRO A 67 -2.12 15.62 4.88
CA PRO A 67 -1.13 16.28 5.72
C PRO A 67 0.09 15.38 5.95
N GLY A 68 1.18 16.00 6.42
CA GLY A 68 2.38 15.28 6.87
C GLY A 68 3.37 14.96 5.74
N ARG A 69 4.37 14.15 6.09
CA ARG A 69 5.46 13.78 5.19
C ARG A 69 5.05 12.71 4.19
N THR A 70 5.63 12.80 3.00
CA THR A 70 5.57 11.78 1.95
C THR A 70 6.31 10.50 2.40
N MET A 71 6.04 9.37 1.74
CA MET A 71 6.68 8.10 2.09
C MET A 71 8.21 8.19 1.96
N PHE A 72 8.73 8.83 0.91
CA PHE A 72 10.17 9.02 0.72
C PHE A 72 10.78 9.94 1.77
N GLU A 73 10.09 11.01 2.19
CA GLU A 73 10.56 11.86 3.28
C GLU A 73 10.64 11.06 4.59
N CYS A 74 9.62 10.26 4.91
CA CYS A 74 9.65 9.37 6.07
C CYS A 74 10.84 8.39 6.00
N LEU A 75 11.01 7.72 4.85
CA LEU A 75 12.06 6.70 4.65
C LEU A 75 13.48 7.25 4.64
N ASN A 76 13.67 8.54 4.36
CA ASN A 76 14.98 9.19 4.37
C ASN A 76 15.17 10.14 5.58
N SER A 77 14.23 10.13 6.54
CA SER A 77 14.30 10.97 7.74
C SER A 77 15.12 10.39 8.89
N SER A 78 15.55 9.13 8.78
CA SER A 78 16.38 8.49 9.82
C SER A 78 17.71 9.21 9.98
N GLN A 79 18.15 9.41 11.23
CA GLN A 79 19.49 9.94 11.51
C GLN A 79 20.59 8.99 11.06
N ASP A 80 20.30 7.69 11.04
CA ASP A 80 21.20 6.66 10.54
C ASP A 80 21.00 6.53 9.02
N SER A 81 22.00 7.00 8.26
CA SER A 81 21.99 6.95 6.79
C SER A 81 21.95 5.53 6.24
N SER A 82 22.32 4.51 7.02
CA SER A 82 22.18 3.11 6.61
C SER A 82 20.72 2.63 6.57
N ASN A 83 19.81 3.41 7.16
CA ASN A 83 18.35 3.22 7.10
C ASN A 83 17.68 4.20 6.13
N HIS A 84 18.42 4.71 5.14
CA HIS A 84 17.83 5.45 4.02
C HIS A 84 17.51 4.49 2.87
N MET A 85 16.45 4.81 2.14
CA MET A 85 16.00 3.99 1.01
C MET A 85 17.10 3.82 -0.05
N PHE A 86 17.86 4.88 -0.33
CA PHE A 86 18.96 4.83 -1.31
C PHE A 86 20.15 4.01 -0.84
N SER A 87 20.48 4.04 0.46
CA SER A 87 21.57 3.23 0.99
C SER A 87 21.27 1.73 0.83
N LEU A 88 20.00 1.36 0.94
CA LEU A 88 19.55 -0.02 0.79
C LEU A 88 19.54 -0.49 -0.67
N SER A 89 19.20 0.39 -1.62
CA SER A 89 19.24 0.03 -3.04
C SER A 89 20.67 -0.24 -3.54
N LEU A 90 21.68 0.26 -2.82
CA LEU A 90 23.10 0.00 -3.07
C LEU A 90 23.64 -1.25 -2.36
N LEU A 91 22.88 -1.86 -1.45
CA LEU A 91 23.32 -3.07 -0.77
C LEU A 91 23.42 -4.24 -1.75
N LYS A 92 24.60 -4.88 -1.78
CA LYS A 92 24.76 -6.17 -2.46
C LYS A 92 23.95 -7.22 -1.73
N SER A 93 23.04 -7.88 -2.44
CA SER A 93 22.29 -9.02 -1.92
C SER A 93 23.22 -10.13 -1.45
N GLY A 94 22.87 -10.77 -0.35
CA GLY A 94 23.66 -11.86 0.22
C GLY A 94 23.34 -12.11 1.69
N LEU A 95 24.03 -13.10 2.28
CA LEU A 95 23.78 -13.58 3.65
C LEU A 95 23.84 -12.46 4.71
N TRP A 96 24.74 -11.50 4.53
CA TRP A 96 25.04 -10.45 5.52
C TRP A 96 24.15 -9.22 5.39
N ASN A 97 23.85 -8.79 4.15
CA ASN A 97 23.13 -7.55 3.90
C ASN A 97 21.62 -7.77 3.69
N ALA A 98 21.20 -8.96 3.24
CA ALA A 98 19.78 -9.25 3.04
C ALA A 98 18.95 -9.09 4.33
N PRO A 99 19.42 -9.50 5.53
CA PRO A 99 18.70 -9.21 6.77
C PRO A 99 18.47 -7.72 7.04
N GLN A 100 19.40 -6.84 6.65
CA GLN A 100 19.22 -5.39 6.78
C GLN A 100 18.13 -4.88 5.83
N ALA A 101 18.16 -5.32 4.57
CA ALA A 101 17.13 -4.98 3.59
C ALA A 101 15.75 -5.51 4.00
N ILE A 102 15.67 -6.75 4.49
CA ILE A 102 14.45 -7.35 5.05
C ILE A 102 13.91 -6.49 6.17
N ARG A 103 14.75 -6.13 7.15
CA ARG A 103 14.34 -5.31 8.30
C ARG A 103 13.77 -3.97 7.82
N PHE A 104 14.49 -3.23 6.99
CA PHE A 104 14.00 -1.95 6.52
C PHE A 104 12.67 -2.06 5.77
N ILE A 105 12.54 -3.01 4.83
CA ILE A 105 11.32 -3.15 4.03
C ILE A 105 10.13 -3.53 4.94
N THR A 106 10.32 -4.48 5.84
CA THR A 106 9.23 -5.05 6.63
C THR A 106 8.83 -4.20 7.84
N THR A 107 9.78 -3.56 8.51
CA THR A 107 9.51 -2.80 9.76
C THR A 107 9.55 -1.29 9.55
N GLY A 108 10.32 -0.80 8.58
CA GLY A 108 10.46 0.63 8.30
C GLY A 108 9.52 1.12 7.22
N ALA A 109 9.54 0.50 6.04
CA ALA A 109 8.87 1.03 4.85
C ALA A 109 7.34 0.98 4.92
N PHE A 110 6.77 -0.12 5.45
CA PHE A 110 5.31 -0.27 5.48
C PHE A 110 4.61 0.53 6.59
N LEU A 111 5.35 1.04 7.59
CA LEU A 111 4.84 1.89 8.68
C LEU A 111 5.80 3.06 8.95
N CYS A 112 6.14 3.81 7.91
CA CYS A 112 7.17 4.85 7.98
C CYS A 112 6.74 6.18 8.63
N TRP A 113 5.44 6.45 8.69
CA TRP A 113 4.88 7.66 9.31
C TRP A 113 5.00 7.63 10.84
N THR A 114 5.03 8.79 11.50
CA THR A 114 4.84 8.83 12.95
C THR A 114 3.38 8.51 13.32
N PRO A 115 3.07 8.15 14.58
CA PRO A 115 1.70 7.93 15.02
C PRO A 115 0.78 9.13 14.77
N GLU A 116 1.30 10.35 14.91
CA GLU A 116 0.56 11.60 14.71
C GLU A 116 0.24 11.82 13.23
N GLU A 117 1.23 11.62 12.36
CA GLU A 117 1.03 11.69 10.90
C GLU A 117 0.07 10.61 10.41
N PHE A 118 0.24 9.38 10.90
CA PHE A 118 -0.64 8.26 10.58
C PHE A 118 -2.09 8.57 10.98
N ALA A 119 -2.30 9.04 12.22
CA ALA A 119 -3.63 9.38 12.72
C ALA A 119 -4.25 10.56 11.95
N ALA A 120 -3.45 11.57 11.58
CA ALA A 120 -3.91 12.69 10.77
C ALA A 120 -4.38 12.24 9.37
N ILE A 121 -3.57 11.43 8.67
CA ILE A 121 -3.93 10.87 7.36
C ILE A 121 -5.16 9.96 7.47
N PHE A 122 -5.22 9.12 8.51
CA PHE A 122 -6.36 8.25 8.78
C PHE A 122 -7.65 9.06 8.96
N ASN A 123 -7.63 10.08 9.83
CA ASN A 123 -8.81 10.92 10.10
C ASN A 123 -9.27 11.67 8.85
N GLU A 124 -8.32 12.26 8.10
CA GLU A 124 -8.61 12.95 6.84
C GLU A 124 -9.26 11.99 5.82
N THR A 125 -8.74 10.75 5.72
CA THR A 125 -9.32 9.73 4.85
C THR A 125 -10.74 9.36 5.27
N CYS A 126 -11.01 9.20 6.56
CA CYS A 126 -12.35 8.94 7.08
C CYS A 126 -13.33 10.08 6.73
N VAL A 127 -12.91 11.33 6.91
CA VAL A 127 -13.70 12.52 6.54
C VAL A 127 -13.99 12.54 5.04
N LEU A 128 -12.99 12.26 4.19
CA LEU A 128 -13.17 12.21 2.75
C LEU A 128 -14.16 11.13 2.32
N ILE A 129 -14.08 9.93 2.90
CA ILE A 129 -15.00 8.83 2.59
C ILE A 129 -16.44 9.22 2.94
N GLU A 130 -16.69 9.79 4.12
CA GLU A 130 -18.05 10.16 4.54
C GLU A 130 -18.60 11.39 3.78
N THR A 131 -17.72 12.34 3.43
CA THR A 131 -18.10 13.55 2.68
C THR A 131 -18.41 13.22 1.22
N LEU A 132 -17.53 12.48 0.56
CA LEU A 132 -17.66 12.18 -0.86
C LEU A 132 -18.70 11.08 -1.12
N LYS A 133 -18.87 10.14 -0.19
CA LYS A 133 -19.73 8.94 -0.32
C LYS A 133 -19.43 8.17 -1.61
N PRO A 134 -18.17 7.75 -1.82
CA PRO A 134 -17.76 7.06 -3.05
C PRO A 134 -18.50 5.72 -3.18
N ASP A 135 -18.65 5.24 -4.41
CA ASP A 135 -19.10 3.86 -4.67
C ASP A 135 -17.93 2.87 -4.56
N MET A 136 -16.70 3.36 -4.78
CA MET A 136 -15.48 2.57 -4.70
C MET A 136 -14.32 3.40 -4.15
N VAL A 137 -13.54 2.78 -3.26
CA VAL A 137 -12.28 3.33 -2.75
C VAL A 137 -11.15 2.44 -3.25
N LEU A 138 -10.27 2.98 -4.09
CA LEU A 138 -9.04 2.32 -4.52
C LEU A 138 -7.90 2.79 -3.63
N VAL A 139 -7.13 1.87 -3.06
CA VAL A 139 -6.04 2.21 -2.13
C VAL A 139 -4.75 1.54 -2.56
N ASP A 140 -3.66 2.28 -2.47
CA ASP A 140 -2.31 1.73 -2.66
C ASP A 140 -2.01 0.67 -1.60
N SER A 141 -1.51 -0.48 -2.07
CA SER A 141 -1.09 -1.62 -1.27
C SER A 141 -0.06 -1.35 -0.16
N ILE A 142 0.71 -0.27 -0.24
CA ILE A 142 1.67 0.12 0.81
C ILE A 142 1.28 1.43 1.51
N PHE A 143 0.06 1.92 1.28
CA PHE A 143 -0.49 3.10 1.95
C PHE A 143 -1.32 2.69 3.16
N SER A 144 -0.63 2.16 4.17
CA SER A 144 -1.19 1.63 5.43
C SER A 144 -2.27 2.49 6.12
N PRO A 145 -2.11 3.83 6.28
CA PRO A 145 -3.17 4.65 6.89
C PRO A 145 -4.45 4.68 6.05
N GLY A 146 -4.35 4.72 4.73
CA GLY A 146 -5.49 4.67 3.82
C GLY A 146 -6.22 3.32 3.84
N ILE A 147 -5.47 2.21 3.90
CA ILE A 147 -6.07 0.85 3.99
C ILE A 147 -6.81 0.71 5.33
N THR A 148 -6.16 1.15 6.42
CA THR A 148 -6.72 1.13 7.77
C THR A 148 -8.00 1.95 7.86
N ALA A 149 -8.00 3.17 7.33
CA ALA A 149 -9.20 4.02 7.25
C ALA A 149 -10.29 3.39 6.39
N GLY A 150 -9.95 2.86 5.21
CA GLY A 150 -10.90 2.20 4.33
C GLY A 150 -11.59 1.01 5.01
N LYS A 151 -10.84 0.12 5.67
CA LYS A 151 -11.43 -1.03 6.39
C LYS A 151 -12.28 -0.57 7.57
N HIS A 152 -11.80 0.39 8.36
CA HIS A 152 -12.55 0.94 9.48
C HIS A 152 -13.89 1.54 9.00
N MET A 153 -13.86 2.32 7.92
CA MET A 153 -15.04 3.01 7.42
C MET A 153 -16.09 2.06 6.84
N LYS A 154 -15.74 0.86 6.37
CA LYS A 154 -16.75 -0.10 5.84
C LYS A 154 -17.90 -0.39 6.81
N SER A 155 -17.66 -0.37 8.12
CA SER A 155 -18.69 -0.60 9.14
C SER A 155 -19.24 0.68 9.78
N HIS A 156 -18.76 1.85 9.41
CA HIS A 156 -19.08 3.13 10.08
C HIS A 156 -19.66 4.21 9.15
N VAL A 157 -19.74 3.95 7.85
CA VAL A 157 -20.24 4.92 6.85
C VAL A 157 -21.74 4.84 6.61
N SER A 158 -22.30 5.95 6.16
CA SER A 158 -23.70 6.05 5.73
C SER A 158 -24.00 5.33 4.42
N LYS A 159 -23.00 5.15 3.55
CA LYS A 159 -23.14 4.55 2.21
C LYS A 159 -22.10 3.45 2.02
N ALA A 160 -22.56 2.24 1.72
CA ALA A 160 -21.67 1.12 1.38
C ALA A 160 -20.84 1.42 0.13
N PHE A 161 -19.57 1.04 0.17
CA PHE A 161 -18.62 1.18 -0.93
C PHE A 161 -17.77 -0.08 -1.08
N THR A 162 -17.18 -0.27 -2.25
CA THR A 162 -16.21 -1.35 -2.49
C THR A 162 -14.81 -0.87 -2.15
N LEU A 163 -14.12 -1.55 -1.22
CA LEU A 163 -12.71 -1.31 -0.90
C LEU A 163 -11.82 -2.19 -1.79
N THR A 164 -11.03 -1.56 -2.65
CA THR A 164 -10.16 -2.25 -3.60
C THR A 164 -8.71 -1.84 -3.40
N ILE A 165 -7.81 -2.81 -3.27
CA ILE A 165 -6.37 -2.54 -3.32
C ILE A 165 -5.93 -2.47 -4.78
N LEU A 166 -5.27 -1.38 -5.18
CA LEU A 166 -4.58 -1.29 -6.46
C LEU A 166 -3.08 -1.30 -6.16
N SER A 167 -2.39 -2.36 -6.60
CA SER A 167 -0.98 -2.54 -6.34
C SER A 167 -0.15 -2.44 -7.62
N PRO A 168 0.96 -1.69 -7.61
CA PRO A 168 1.97 -1.77 -8.67
C PRO A 168 2.89 -2.99 -8.51
N ASN A 169 2.76 -3.73 -7.40
CA ASN A 169 3.61 -4.87 -7.09
C ASN A 169 3.13 -6.14 -7.80
N SER A 170 3.92 -7.19 -7.69
CA SER A 170 3.70 -8.44 -8.41
C SER A 170 2.75 -9.39 -7.68
N MET A 171 2.13 -10.32 -8.41
CA MET A 171 1.18 -11.27 -7.83
C MET A 171 1.76 -12.12 -6.72
N LYS A 172 3.07 -12.43 -6.80
CA LYS A 172 3.78 -13.19 -5.76
C LYS A 172 3.57 -12.61 -4.37
N ASP A 173 3.48 -11.27 -4.28
CA ASP A 173 3.42 -10.58 -3.02
C ASP A 173 2.10 -10.94 -2.32
N TYR A 174 1.04 -11.25 -3.08
CA TYR A 174 -0.29 -11.54 -2.55
C TYR A 174 -0.65 -13.02 -2.47
N VAL A 175 -0.10 -13.88 -3.34
CA VAL A 175 -0.64 -15.26 -3.49
C VAL A 175 0.25 -16.34 -2.91
N HIS A 176 1.49 -16.02 -2.51
CA HIS A 176 2.44 -17.05 -2.08
C HIS A 176 1.92 -17.88 -0.89
N HIS A 177 1.21 -17.26 0.07
CA HIS A 177 0.63 -17.93 1.24
C HIS A 177 -0.48 -18.93 0.91
N LEU A 178 -1.07 -18.86 -0.28
CA LEU A 178 -2.11 -19.80 -0.74
C LEU A 178 -1.52 -21.10 -1.31
N GLU A 179 -0.21 -21.12 -1.59
CA GLU A 179 0.42 -22.30 -2.19
C GLU A 179 0.57 -23.44 -1.18
N PRO A 180 0.17 -24.68 -1.55
CA PRO A 180 0.20 -25.81 -0.65
C PRO A 180 1.63 -26.30 -0.36
N ARG A 181 1.76 -27.17 0.65
CA ARG A 181 3.00 -27.93 0.96
C ARG A 181 4.22 -27.07 1.26
N GLY A 182 4.02 -25.93 1.93
CA GLY A 182 5.13 -25.06 2.35
C GLY A 182 5.91 -24.44 1.18
N ALA A 183 5.33 -24.39 -0.02
CA ALA A 183 5.87 -23.69 -1.18
C ALA A 183 6.38 -22.26 -0.93
N PRO A 184 5.77 -21.44 -0.02
CA PRO A 184 6.38 -20.19 0.45
C PRO A 184 7.86 -20.27 0.78
N PHE A 185 8.33 -21.37 1.36
CA PHE A 185 9.69 -21.49 1.87
C PHE A 185 10.76 -21.81 0.82
N TRP A 186 10.36 -22.38 -0.33
CA TRP A 186 11.31 -22.91 -1.31
C TRP A 186 11.02 -22.55 -2.76
N LYS A 187 9.82 -22.04 -3.11
CA LYS A 187 9.53 -21.52 -4.46
C LYS A 187 9.74 -20.01 -4.55
N TRP A 188 9.46 -19.29 -3.47
CA TRP A 188 9.40 -17.83 -3.45
C TRP A 188 10.61 -17.26 -2.72
N ALA A 189 11.29 -16.32 -3.38
CA ALA A 189 12.44 -15.64 -2.82
C ALA A 189 11.97 -14.69 -1.69
N ALA A 190 12.67 -14.72 -0.55
CA ALA A 190 12.46 -13.78 0.54
C ALA A 190 12.60 -12.34 0.02
N VAL A 191 11.75 -11.44 0.52
CA VAL A 191 11.79 -10.02 0.14
C VAL A 191 13.17 -9.42 0.42
N GLY A 192 13.70 -8.60 -0.49
CA GLY A 192 15.02 -7.99 -0.35
C GLY A 192 16.22 -8.96 -0.45
N SER A 193 16.01 -10.24 -0.73
CA SER A 193 17.09 -11.24 -0.79
C SER A 193 17.95 -11.18 -2.05
N GLY A 194 17.44 -10.60 -3.14
CA GLY A 194 18.07 -10.62 -4.46
C GLY A 194 18.19 -12.01 -5.10
N ILE A 195 17.53 -13.03 -4.54
CA ILE A 195 17.49 -14.38 -5.11
C ILE A 195 16.55 -14.37 -6.34
N PRO A 196 16.96 -14.94 -7.50
CA PRO A 196 16.10 -15.02 -8.68
C PRO A 196 14.88 -15.90 -8.42
N MET A 197 13.81 -15.67 -9.18
CA MET A 197 12.57 -16.46 -9.09
C MET A 197 12.31 -17.20 -10.41
N PRO A 198 11.87 -18.48 -10.37
CA PRO A 198 11.69 -19.31 -9.18
C PRO A 198 13.03 -19.60 -8.47
N VAL A 199 12.99 -19.83 -7.15
CA VAL A 199 14.21 -20.04 -6.34
C VAL A 199 14.98 -21.27 -6.83
N PRO A 200 16.24 -21.12 -7.30
CA PRO A 200 17.06 -22.26 -7.68
C PRO A 200 17.30 -23.18 -6.48
N TRP A 201 17.36 -24.50 -6.71
CA TRP A 201 17.46 -25.49 -5.62
C TRP A 201 18.64 -25.23 -4.67
N TYR A 202 19.76 -24.73 -5.18
CA TYR A 202 20.97 -24.42 -4.40
C TYR A 202 20.83 -23.15 -3.55
N TYR A 203 19.83 -22.30 -3.82
CA TYR A 203 19.48 -21.14 -2.98
C TYR A 203 18.40 -21.46 -1.94
N VAL A 204 17.75 -22.62 -1.99
CA VAL A 204 16.69 -22.99 -1.03
C VAL A 204 17.18 -22.92 0.42
N PRO A 205 18.37 -23.41 0.80
CA PRO A 205 18.85 -23.29 2.18
C PRO A 205 19.02 -21.83 2.63
N LEU A 206 19.57 -20.98 1.76
CA LEU A 206 19.72 -19.55 2.04
C LEU A 206 18.37 -18.86 2.16
N ASN A 207 17.42 -19.19 1.28
CA ASN A 207 16.07 -18.63 1.30
C ASN A 207 15.34 -18.98 2.61
N ILE A 208 15.41 -20.24 3.02
CA ILE A 208 14.84 -20.71 4.29
C ILE A 208 15.47 -19.93 5.46
N TYR A 209 16.80 -19.80 5.50
CA TYR A 209 17.48 -18.98 6.51
C TYR A 209 16.97 -17.53 6.54
N LEU A 210 16.83 -16.88 5.38
CA LEU A 210 16.36 -15.50 5.29
C LEU A 210 14.90 -15.35 5.71
N LEU A 211 14.04 -16.33 5.43
CA LEU A 211 12.66 -16.36 5.92
C LEU A 211 12.61 -16.53 7.44
N PHE A 212 13.46 -17.39 8.03
CA PHE A 212 13.60 -17.47 9.48
C PHE A 212 14.09 -16.15 10.08
N ARG A 213 15.07 -15.49 9.45
CA ARG A 213 15.54 -14.16 9.87
C ARG A 213 14.42 -13.13 9.80
N LEU A 214 13.58 -13.15 8.76
CA LEU A 214 12.40 -12.29 8.65
C LEU A 214 11.46 -12.51 9.83
N ILE A 215 11.12 -13.76 10.16
CA ILE A 215 10.26 -14.09 11.31
C ILE A 215 10.86 -13.56 12.62
N VAL A 216 12.16 -13.76 12.84
CA VAL A 216 12.84 -13.28 14.06
C VAL A 216 12.86 -11.75 14.13
N ILE A 217 13.17 -11.06 13.02
CA ILE A 217 13.17 -9.60 12.95
C ILE A 217 11.79 -9.06 13.31
N MET A 218 10.75 -9.65 12.75
CA MET A 218 9.37 -9.25 13.03
C MET A 218 8.95 -9.51 14.47
N ALA A 219 9.28 -10.69 15.01
CA ALA A 219 8.94 -11.04 16.38
C ALA A 219 9.66 -10.15 17.42
N ALA A 220 10.85 -9.66 17.09
CA ALA A 220 11.62 -8.76 17.93
C ALA A 220 11.28 -7.27 17.71
N ASP A 221 10.52 -6.93 16.68
CA ASP A 221 10.20 -5.54 16.34
C ASP A 221 9.01 -5.03 17.14
N ASN A 222 9.27 -3.99 17.95
CA ASN A 222 8.25 -3.35 18.77
C ASN A 222 7.63 -2.11 18.10
N HIS A 223 7.99 -1.80 16.85
CA HIS A 223 7.51 -0.60 16.17
C HIS A 223 6.01 -0.67 15.93
N LYS A 224 5.53 -1.77 15.34
CA LYS A 224 4.10 -1.99 15.09
C LYS A 224 3.23 -1.94 16.35
N PRO A 225 3.50 -2.67 17.45
CA PRO A 225 2.67 -2.60 18.65
C PRO A 225 2.70 -1.19 19.28
N THR A 226 3.85 -0.52 19.28
CA THR A 226 3.97 0.86 19.78
C THR A 226 3.14 1.84 18.93
N MET A 227 3.25 1.73 17.61
CA MET A 227 2.45 2.50 16.64
C MET A 227 0.96 2.27 16.88
N THR A 228 0.56 1.00 17.04
CA THR A 228 -0.84 0.60 17.26
C THR A 228 -1.41 1.23 18.52
N THR A 229 -0.71 1.17 19.65
CA THR A 229 -1.18 1.77 20.90
C THR A 229 -1.35 3.28 20.75
N LYS A 230 -0.34 3.99 20.23
CA LYS A 230 -0.40 5.44 20.09
C LYS A 230 -1.46 5.92 19.10
N VAL A 231 -1.61 5.25 17.95
CA VAL A 231 -2.66 5.61 16.98
C VAL A 231 -4.05 5.39 17.56
N ARG A 232 -4.26 4.33 18.36
CA ARG A 232 -5.54 4.10 19.06
C ARG A 232 -5.87 5.22 20.05
N GLU A 233 -4.87 5.70 20.78
CA GLU A 233 -5.02 6.85 21.68
C GLU A 233 -5.37 8.12 20.90
N LEU A 234 -4.62 8.42 19.83
CA LEU A 234 -4.81 9.62 19.02
C LEU A 234 -6.14 9.64 18.25
N THR A 235 -6.65 8.47 17.85
CA THR A 235 -7.93 8.36 17.13
C THR A 235 -9.12 8.15 18.06
N ASN A 236 -8.91 7.88 19.36
CA ASN A 236 -9.93 7.45 20.31
C ASN A 236 -10.68 6.16 19.89
N ILE A 237 -10.04 5.27 19.12
CA ILE A 237 -10.63 4.01 18.65
C ILE A 237 -9.85 2.84 19.29
N PRO A 238 -10.28 2.30 20.44
CA PRO A 238 -9.48 1.36 21.23
C PRO A 238 -9.24 0.01 20.53
N LYS A 239 -10.11 -0.37 19.57
CA LYS A 239 -10.00 -1.62 18.81
C LYS A 239 -9.58 -1.39 17.36
N LEU A 240 -8.96 -0.26 17.03
CA LEU A 240 -8.48 -0.01 15.67
C LEU A 240 -7.43 -1.05 15.29
N GLU A 241 -7.65 -1.73 14.18
CA GLU A 241 -6.71 -2.66 13.57
C GLU A 241 -5.84 -1.89 12.58
N ILE A 242 -4.55 -1.72 12.88
CA ILE A 242 -3.62 -1.16 11.90
C ILE A 242 -3.29 -2.22 10.86
N ILE A 243 -3.55 -1.88 9.60
CA ILE A 243 -3.29 -2.74 8.46
C ILE A 243 -2.05 -2.23 7.75
N GLU A 244 -1.04 -3.09 7.70
CA GLU A 244 0.15 -2.96 6.87
C GLU A 244 0.18 -4.09 5.83
N ASN A 245 1.04 -3.95 4.82
CA ASN A 245 1.14 -4.92 3.73
C ASN A 245 1.27 -6.38 4.23
N LEU A 246 2.08 -6.60 5.28
CA LEU A 246 2.27 -7.94 5.83
C LEU A 246 1.07 -8.48 6.61
N SER A 247 0.33 -7.63 7.32
CA SER A 247 -0.88 -8.07 8.02
C SER A 247 -1.96 -8.56 7.07
N MET A 248 -2.00 -8.04 5.83
CA MET A 248 -2.90 -8.53 4.79
C MET A 248 -2.66 -10.00 4.44
N PHE A 249 -1.44 -10.52 4.64
CA PHE A 249 -1.11 -11.94 4.44
C PHE A 249 -1.59 -12.83 5.58
N HIS A 250 -1.61 -12.31 6.81
CA HIS A 250 -2.04 -13.07 7.99
C HIS A 250 -3.57 -13.10 8.14
N THR A 251 -4.26 -12.01 7.80
CA THR A 251 -5.72 -11.91 7.92
C THR A 251 -6.46 -12.31 6.64
N GLY A 252 -5.73 -12.71 5.58
CA GLY A 252 -6.32 -13.22 4.35
C GLY A 252 -7.15 -12.18 3.58
N LEU A 253 -6.75 -10.90 3.65
CA LEU A 253 -7.47 -9.77 3.04
C LEU A 253 -8.88 -9.54 3.61
N ASP A 254 -9.17 -9.99 4.84
CA ASP A 254 -10.48 -9.79 5.46
C ASP A 254 -10.87 -8.30 5.52
N GLY A 255 -12.10 -8.00 5.08
CA GLY A 255 -12.62 -6.64 4.91
C GLY A 255 -12.26 -5.95 3.58
N ILE A 256 -11.33 -6.49 2.78
CA ILE A 256 -10.98 -5.97 1.44
C ILE A 256 -11.78 -6.73 0.38
N ASP A 257 -12.52 -6.01 -0.46
CA ASP A 257 -13.41 -6.66 -1.44
C ASP A 257 -12.64 -7.18 -2.65
N ARG A 258 -11.57 -6.49 -3.07
CA ARG A 258 -10.81 -6.80 -4.29
C ARG A 258 -9.34 -6.38 -4.18
N VAL A 259 -8.45 -7.12 -4.86
CA VAL A 259 -7.05 -6.74 -5.08
C VAL A 259 -6.75 -6.76 -6.58
N LEU A 260 -6.34 -5.62 -7.12
CA LEU A 260 -5.97 -5.41 -8.51
C LEU A 260 -4.45 -5.30 -8.61
N ILE A 261 -3.83 -6.32 -9.19
CA ILE A 261 -2.36 -6.49 -9.29
C ILE A 261 -1.87 -6.23 -10.72
N ARG A 262 -2.79 -6.12 -11.68
CA ARG A 262 -2.52 -5.84 -13.09
C ARG A 262 -3.78 -5.26 -13.73
N PRO A 263 -3.69 -4.41 -14.76
CA PRO A 263 -4.82 -4.10 -15.63
C PRO A 263 -5.13 -5.34 -16.48
N VAL A 264 -5.72 -6.36 -15.87
CA VAL A 264 -6.34 -7.46 -16.62
C VAL A 264 -7.80 -7.09 -16.81
N LEU A 265 -8.11 -6.68 -18.02
CA LEU A 265 -9.47 -6.56 -18.53
C LEU A 265 -10.01 -8.00 -18.71
N ARG A 266 -10.58 -8.60 -17.66
CA ARG A 266 -11.39 -9.84 -17.75
C ARG A 266 -12.55 -9.74 -16.77
N SER A 267 -13.78 -9.48 -17.25
CA SER A 267 -14.77 -10.49 -17.66
C SER A 267 -14.93 -11.57 -16.60
N THR A 268 -15.99 -11.42 -15.80
CA THR A 268 -16.71 -12.45 -15.03
C THR A 268 -16.13 -13.86 -15.08
N PHE A 269 -15.71 -14.37 -13.91
CA PHE A 269 -15.65 -15.80 -13.68
C PHE A 269 -17.03 -16.29 -13.22
N PRO A 270 -17.67 -17.26 -13.89
CA PRO A 270 -18.78 -18.00 -13.32
C PRO A 270 -18.26 -19.10 -12.38
N ALA A 271 -19.07 -19.32 -11.33
CA ALA A 271 -19.17 -20.44 -10.37
C ALA A 271 -17.99 -21.43 -10.25
#